data_AF-A0A966YRC0-F1
#
_entry.id   AF-A0A966YRC0-F1
#
_cell.length_a   1.000
_cell.length_b   1.000
_cell.length_c   1.000
_cell.angle_alpha   90.00
_cell.angle_beta   90.00
_cell.angle_gamma   90.00
#
_symmetry.space_group_name_H-M   'P 1'
#
loop_
_entity.id
_entity.type
_entity.pdbx_description
1 polymer ?
#
loop_
_entity_poly.entity_id
_entity_poly.type
_entity_poly.pdbx_seq_one_letter_code
_entity_poly.pdbx_strand_id
1 'polypeptide(L)' 'DILDGTADTQTLGKPAGADREKDKPTFLSVLGEGPSKAYAEELTQQALDALDDAGLDARLLRSLALFTLQRSH' A
#
# COMPACT_ATOMS: atom_id res chain seq x y z
N ASP A 1 -4.75 -6.18 1.18
CA ASP A 1 -5.61 -5.19 0.49
C ASP A 1 -5.38 -5.15 -1.01
N ILE A 2 -4.69 -4.16 -1.60
CA ILE A 2 -4.60 -4.04 -3.08
C ILE A 2 -3.91 -5.26 -3.68
N LEU A 3 -2.69 -5.57 -3.25
CA LEU A 3 -1.97 -6.75 -3.74
C LEU A 3 -2.74 -8.05 -3.45
N ASP A 4 -3.32 -8.20 -2.25
CA ASP A 4 -4.10 -9.39 -1.89
C ASP A 4 -5.31 -9.62 -2.81
N GLY A 5 -5.92 -8.56 -3.34
CA GLY A 5 -7.09 -8.64 -4.20
C GLY A 5 -6.84 -8.50 -5.70
N THR A 6 -5.65 -8.07 -6.14
CA THR A 6 -5.34 -7.87 -7.58
C THR A 6 -4.15 -8.67 -8.08
N ALA A 7 -3.26 -9.15 -7.21
CA ALA A 7 -2.08 -9.90 -7.62
C ALA A 7 -2.30 -11.42 -7.56
N ASP A 8 -1.73 -12.13 -8.52
CA ASP A 8 -1.84 -13.58 -8.59
C ASP A 8 -1.01 -14.25 -7.48
N THR A 9 -1.48 -15.41 -7.02
CA THR A 9 -0.82 -16.22 -5.98
C THR A 9 0.66 -16.54 -6.32
N GLN A 10 1.00 -16.64 -7.61
CA GLN A 10 2.38 -16.84 -8.07
C GLN A 10 3.28 -15.62 -7.79
N THR A 11 2.73 -14.40 -7.86
CA THR A 11 3.47 -13.15 -7.63
C THR A 11 3.65 -12.87 -6.14
N LEU A 12 2.67 -13.26 -5.31
CA LEU A 12 2.70 -13.02 -3.86
C LEU A 12 3.41 -14.12 -3.05
N GLY A 13 3.62 -15.31 -3.63
CA GLY A 13 4.17 -16.47 -2.92
C GLY A 13 3.29 -16.99 -1.78
N LYS A 14 2.02 -16.55 -1.71
CA LYS A 14 0.98 -16.87 -0.72
C LYS A 14 -0.39 -16.86 -1.42
N PRO A 15 -1.42 -17.56 -0.91
CA PRO A 15 -2.76 -17.52 -1.49
C PRO A 15 -3.27 -16.06 -1.54
N ALA A 16 -3.55 -15.58 -2.74
CA ALA A 16 -4.24 -14.30 -2.95
C ALA A 16 -5.73 -14.44 -2.56
N GLY A 17 -6.35 -13.38 -2.07
CA GLY A 17 -7.76 -13.37 -1.66
C GLY A 17 -8.02 -13.88 -0.24
N ALA A 18 -6.98 -13.99 0.60
CA ALA A 18 -7.12 -14.38 1.99
C ALA A 18 -7.97 -13.39 2.80
N ASP A 19 -8.00 -12.12 2.39
CA ASP A 19 -8.86 -11.11 3.01
C ASP A 19 -10.35 -11.35 2.68
N ARG A 20 -10.64 -11.85 1.47
CA ARG A 20 -11.99 -12.18 1.01
C ARG A 20 -12.53 -13.45 1.66
N GLU A 21 -11.67 -14.44 1.93
CA GLU A 21 -12.03 -15.67 2.66
C GLU A 21 -12.35 -15.42 4.14
N LYS A 22 -11.88 -14.33 4.72
CA LYS A 22 -12.06 -13.99 6.15
C LYS A 22 -13.17 -12.97 6.42
N ASP A 23 -13.94 -12.59 5.40
CA ASP A 23 -15.01 -11.58 5.49
C ASP A 23 -14.54 -10.26 6.14
N LYS A 24 -13.27 -9.91 5.96
CA LYS A 24 -12.70 -8.69 6.55
C LYS A 24 -12.94 -7.50 5.61
N PRO A 25 -13.48 -6.38 6.11
CA PRO A 25 -13.51 -5.16 5.32
C PRO A 25 -12.07 -4.67 5.10
N THR A 26 -11.66 -4.60 3.85
CA THR A 26 -10.39 -4.05 3.37
C THR A 26 -10.60 -2.71 2.69
N PHE A 27 -9.54 -1.93 2.52
CA PHE A 27 -9.62 -0.70 1.71
C PHE A 27 -10.14 -1.02 0.30
N LEU A 28 -9.65 -2.11 -0.30
CA LEU A 28 -10.08 -2.55 -1.62
C LEU A 28 -11.57 -2.90 -1.68
N SER A 29 -12.11 -3.61 -0.68
CA SER A 29 -13.53 -3.99 -0.67
C SER A 29 -14.48 -2.83 -0.35
N VAL A 30 -14.01 -1.83 0.41
CA VAL A 30 -14.84 -0.68 0.84
C VAL A 30 -14.79 0.46 -0.18
N LEU A 31 -13.60 0.76 -0.70
CA LEU A 31 -13.35 1.92 -1.57
C LEU A 31 -13.26 1.54 -3.06
N GLY A 32 -12.95 0.28 -3.38
CA GLY A 32 -12.61 -0.16 -4.74
C GLY A 32 -11.14 0.12 -5.10
N GLU A 33 -10.67 -0.46 -6.20
CA GLU A 33 -9.23 -0.47 -6.55
C GLU A 33 -8.65 0.92 -6.82
N GLY A 34 -9.28 1.69 -7.69
CA GLY A 34 -8.82 3.04 -8.04
C GLY A 34 -8.74 3.96 -6.81
N PRO A 35 -9.83 4.12 -6.05
CA PRO A 35 -9.82 4.93 -4.83
C PRO A 35 -8.84 4.40 -3.77
N SER A 36 -8.65 3.09 -3.64
CA SER A 36 -7.65 2.53 -2.73
C SER A 36 -6.22 2.89 -3.13
N LYS A 37 -5.91 2.89 -4.44
CA LYS A 37 -4.60 3.34 -4.95
C LYS A 37 -4.38 4.82 -4.70
N ALA A 38 -5.37 5.66 -5.01
CA ALA A 38 -5.31 7.10 -4.73
C ALA A 38 -5.12 7.39 -3.24
N TYR A 39 -5.79 6.64 -2.37
CA TYR A 39 -5.63 6.78 -0.92
C TYR A 39 -4.23 6.36 -0.43
N ALA A 40 -3.66 5.30 -1.02
CA ALA A 40 -2.27 4.91 -0.73
C ALA A 40 -1.25 5.96 -1.20
N GLU A 41 -1.48 6.59 -2.35
CA GLU A 41 -0.68 7.72 -2.84
C GLU A 41 -0.76 8.93 -1.90
N GLU A 42 -1.97 9.28 -1.45
CA GLU A 42 -2.20 10.38 -0.50
C GLU A 42 -1.45 10.16 0.82
N LEU A 43 -1.57 8.96 1.42
CA LEU A 43 -0.86 8.62 2.65
C LEU A 43 0.66 8.63 2.47
N THR A 44 1.14 8.23 1.29
CA THR A 44 2.57 8.29 0.97
C THR A 44 3.04 9.74 0.92
N GLN A 45 2.28 10.63 0.30
CA GLN A 45 2.60 12.06 0.25
C GLN A 45 2.63 12.67 1.65
N GLN A 46 1.62 12.39 2.49
CA GLN A 46 1.59 12.85 3.89
C GLN A 46 2.82 12.39 4.69
N ALA A 47 3.27 11.14 4.46
CA ALA A 47 4.48 10.63 5.10
C ALA A 47 5.75 11.36 4.61
N LEU A 48 5.85 11.68 3.32
CA LEU A 48 6.98 12.44 2.78
C LEU A 48 7.01 13.87 3.31
N ASP A 49 5.87 14.53 3.38
CA ASP A 49 5.74 15.89 3.91
C ASP A 49 6.16 15.93 5.40
N ALA A 50 5.70 14.97 6.20
CA ALA A 50 6.10 14.85 7.60
C ALA A 50 7.60 14.59 7.79
N LEU A 51 8.24 13.87 6.86
CA LEU A 51 9.70 13.64 6.88
C LEU A 51 10.48 14.91 6.48
N ASP A 52 9.94 15.71 5.57
CA ASP A 52 10.55 17.01 5.19
C ASP A 52 10.47 17.99 6.37
N ASP A 53 9.33 18.04 7.06
CA ASP A 53 9.12 18.88 8.25
C ASP A 53 9.98 18.47 9.45
N ALA A 54 10.40 17.19 9.52
CA ALA A 54 11.20 16.69 10.63
C ALA A 54 12.64 17.25 10.66
N GLY A 55 13.12 17.84 9.57
CA GLY A 55 14.47 18.43 9.49
C GLY A 55 15.61 17.41 9.67
N LEU A 56 15.33 16.12 9.43
CA LEU A 56 16.29 15.02 9.55
C LEU A 56 16.71 14.51 8.17
N ASP A 57 17.85 13.86 8.09
CA ASP A 57 18.21 13.07 6.90
C ASP A 57 17.33 11.82 6.81
N ALA A 58 16.21 11.97 6.12
CA ALA A 58 15.18 10.93 5.97
C ALA A 58 15.29 10.14 4.66
N ARG A 59 16.43 10.16 3.94
CA ARG A 59 16.56 9.53 2.61
C ARG A 59 16.12 8.06 2.58
N LEU A 60 16.50 7.28 3.58
CA LEU A 60 16.10 5.87 3.70
C LEU A 60 14.60 5.72 3.97
N LEU A 61 14.03 6.57 4.84
CA LEU A 61 12.60 6.54 5.17
C LEU A 61 11.72 6.96 3.98
N ARG A 62 12.15 7.97 3.21
CA ARG A 62 11.49 8.37 1.96
C ARG A 62 11.51 7.22 0.94
N SER A 63 12.66 6.57 0.79
CA SER A 63 12.81 5.42 -0.11
C SER A 63 11.90 4.26 0.31
N LEU A 64 11.77 4.01 1.62
CA LEU A 64 10.88 2.99 2.14
C LEU A 64 9.40 3.31 1.87
N ALA A 65 8.96 4.55 2.09
CA ALA A 65 7.59 4.98 1.82
C ALA A 65 7.23 4.78 0.33
N LEU A 66 8.09 5.25 -0.57
CA LEU A 66 7.90 5.07 -2.02
C LEU A 66 7.91 3.59 -2.42
N PHE A 67 8.82 2.79 -1.85
CA PHE A 67 8.86 1.35 -2.10
C PHE A 67 7.54 0.66 -1.68
N THR A 68 6.96 1.02 -0.54
CA THR A 68 5.71 0.41 -0.07
C THR A 68 4.52 0.67 -0.99
N LEU A 69 4.54 1.79 -1.72
CA LEU A 69 3.53 2.15 -2.72
C LEU A 69 3.77 1.43 -4.06
N GLN A 70 5.02 1.28 -4.49
CA GLN A 70 5.38 0.77 -5.82
C GLN A 70 5.58 -0.75 -5.88
N ARG A 71 5.73 -1.42 -4.74
CA ARG A 71 5.98 -2.86 -4.71
C ARG A 71 4.88 -3.64 -5.42
N SER A 72 5.29 -4.71 -6.11
CA SER A 72 4.43 -5.61 -6.86
C SER A 72 4.18 -6.96 -6.17
N HIS A 73 4.75 -7.17 -4.99
CA HIS A 73 4.68 -8.41 -4.20
C HIS A 73 4.68 -8.14 -2.69
#